data_AF-A0A8T3VSD8-F1
#
_entry.id   AF-A0A8T3VSD8-F1
#
_cell.length_a   1.000
_cell.length_b   1.000
_cell.length_c   1.000
_cell.angle_alpha   90.00
_cell.angle_beta   90.00
_cell.angle_gamma   90.00
#
_symmetry.space_group_name_H-M   'P 1'
#
loop_
_entity.id
_entity.type
_entity.pdbx_description
1 polymer ?
#
loop_
_entity_poly.entity_id
_entity_poly.type
_entity_poly.pdbx_seq_one_letter_code
_entity_poly.pdbx_strand_id
1 'polypeptide(L)'
;MLAYTLSKIIDSYQTEKKSDFHKSNFPREISQKLPEIDDFTLKASFGLSRWAENPWITITHNSFDTYQESLQIEYKLDCENREVSLSIIPRLESYEEYTSLKAELINSLHSIDLNDFSINNDDASYSILDKKYGYDQLNDSLIDSDLDFILSIYDRLLIHFKNFVKIQNGEAKTFCMKDFDALEKEFSANLDLNEEVFYSAPLFSVTDITATYPKDDRYANSLNAPEKLFTDDNIDKIIRCDIKIDDYTSILEDIKNTSQFVLINMVKKHCIDLKYLEIRDKILLFAKSFTNVEYKSVGRLMGSYAFNQIKIDDRLSNPLMITSIIHELSHFILERILKEILMKILDTNDTPLISGFVKILLEEDLNYLLDEYCAHTVEGRFALFGFQDYSSFNYKLDEISKHYSKDDIDYALLAANSFAYDIKEILEGFINESLREEIKREFLYLPDRPDYKPLDLEIESRLEGDDFIEAVALILTSGIGETLNNPEKLERYMARFE
;
A
#
# COMPACT_ATOMS: atom_id res chain seq x y z
N MET A 1 36.70 2.35 17.90
CA MET A 1 36.65 2.43 19.39
C MET A 1 35.98 1.21 20.01
N LEU A 2 34.93 0.68 19.38
CA LEU A 2 34.23 -0.51 19.88
C LEU A 2 35.12 -1.77 19.81
N ALA A 3 35.88 -1.97 18.73
CA ALA A 3 36.77 -3.12 18.59
C ALA A 3 37.82 -3.18 19.72
N TYR A 4 38.43 -2.04 20.06
CA TYR A 4 39.34 -1.94 21.21
C TYR A 4 38.68 -2.39 22.53
N THR A 5 37.43 -1.99 22.76
CA THR A 5 36.68 -2.37 23.96
C THR A 5 36.41 -3.88 23.98
N LEU A 6 36.01 -4.46 22.84
CA LEU A 6 35.79 -5.91 22.70
C LEU A 6 37.09 -6.71 22.98
N SER A 7 38.22 -6.31 22.38
CA SER A 7 39.52 -6.96 22.62
C SER A 7 39.94 -6.87 24.09
N LYS A 8 39.77 -5.70 24.72
CA LYS A 8 40.07 -5.51 26.15
C LYS A 8 39.25 -6.46 27.03
N ILE A 9 37.98 -6.68 26.70
CA ILE A 9 37.14 -7.63 27.43
C ILE A 9 37.72 -9.03 27.31
N ILE A 10 37.97 -9.51 26.09
CA ILE A 10 38.51 -10.86 25.85
C ILE A 10 39.81 -11.10 26.62
N ASP A 11 40.72 -10.14 26.60
CA ASP A 11 42.03 -10.29 27.26
C ASP A 11 41.96 -10.30 28.79
N SER A 12 41.04 -9.53 29.37
CA SER A 12 41.01 -9.28 30.82
C SER A 12 40.01 -10.18 31.55
N TYR A 13 38.95 -10.64 30.88
CA TYR A 13 37.77 -11.23 31.51
C TYR A 13 38.11 -12.47 32.36
N GLN A 14 38.93 -13.39 31.85
CA GLN A 14 39.27 -14.63 32.57
C GLN A 14 40.09 -14.39 33.84
N THR A 15 40.83 -13.29 33.90
CA THR A 15 41.56 -12.89 35.11
C THR A 15 40.63 -12.21 36.09
N GLU A 16 39.80 -11.28 35.62
CA GLU A 16 38.82 -10.55 36.43
C GLU A 16 37.77 -11.47 37.05
N LYS A 17 37.30 -12.49 36.30
CA LYS A 17 36.33 -13.51 36.73
C LYS A 17 36.75 -14.31 37.95
N LYS A 18 38.06 -14.35 38.29
CA LYS A 18 38.59 -14.99 39.50
C LYS A 18 38.37 -14.16 40.77
N SER A 19 38.08 -12.87 40.63
CA SER A 19 37.79 -11.96 41.73
C SER A 19 36.31 -11.98 42.11
N ASP A 20 36.01 -11.53 43.33
CA ASP A 20 34.63 -11.29 43.77
C ASP A 20 33.97 -10.23 42.88
N PHE A 21 32.84 -10.56 42.26
CA PHE A 21 32.12 -9.72 41.30
C PHE A 21 31.84 -8.32 41.88
N HIS A 22 31.49 -8.23 43.17
CA HIS A 22 31.17 -6.95 43.80
C HIS A 22 32.39 -6.08 44.12
N LYS A 23 33.60 -6.65 44.04
CA LYS A 23 34.87 -5.96 44.30
C LYS A 23 35.62 -5.56 43.04
N SER A 24 35.29 -6.14 41.88
CA SER A 24 35.89 -5.74 40.62
C SER A 24 35.29 -4.44 40.11
N ASN A 25 36.15 -3.50 39.73
CA ASN A 25 35.74 -2.28 39.02
C ASN A 25 35.60 -2.50 37.51
N PHE A 26 35.96 -3.68 37.02
CA PHE A 26 36.05 -3.96 35.58
C PHE A 26 34.72 -3.75 34.84
N PRO A 27 33.56 -4.27 35.32
CA PRO A 27 32.27 -4.01 34.65
C PRO A 27 31.99 -2.51 34.49
N ARG A 28 32.21 -1.74 35.57
CA ARG A 28 31.98 -0.29 35.60
C ARG A 28 32.93 0.45 34.66
N GLU A 29 34.20 0.05 34.62
CA GLU A 29 35.19 0.66 33.74
C GLU A 29 34.83 0.45 32.26
N ILE A 30 34.36 -0.74 31.89
CA ILE A 30 33.92 -1.03 30.53
C ILE A 30 32.66 -0.22 30.19
N SER A 31 31.64 -0.23 31.05
CA SER A 31 30.41 0.53 30.81
C SER A 31 30.65 2.03 30.61
N GLN A 32 31.64 2.62 31.27
CA GLN A 32 32.01 4.03 31.14
C GLN A 32 32.79 4.36 29.86
N LYS A 33 33.28 3.35 29.14
CA LYS A 33 34.11 3.50 27.94
C LYS A 33 33.39 3.08 26.65
N LEU A 34 32.12 2.72 26.75
CA LEU A 34 31.31 2.43 25.57
C LEU A 34 31.14 3.71 24.74
N PRO A 35 31.26 3.64 23.41
CA PRO A 35 31.03 4.79 22.55
C PRO A 35 29.54 5.20 22.58
N GLU A 36 29.28 6.46 22.31
CA GLU A 36 27.93 6.94 22.00
C GLU A 36 27.60 6.62 20.55
N ILE A 37 26.38 6.17 20.30
CA ILE A 37 25.81 5.96 18.97
C ILE A 37 24.46 6.68 18.98
N ASP A 38 24.21 7.54 18.00
CA ASP A 38 22.98 8.32 17.90
C ASP A 38 21.76 7.41 17.92
N ASP A 39 20.71 7.80 18.65
CA ASP A 39 19.46 7.03 18.82
C ASP A 39 19.55 5.65 19.49
N PHE A 40 20.74 5.22 19.90
CA PHE A 40 20.96 3.94 20.58
C PHE A 40 21.58 4.09 21.98
N THR A 41 21.20 3.19 22.87
CA THR A 41 21.81 3.02 24.19
C THR A 41 22.66 1.75 24.19
N LEU A 42 23.93 1.88 24.58
CA LEU A 42 24.85 0.76 24.74
C LEU A 42 24.92 0.33 26.21
N LYS A 43 24.79 -0.98 26.45
CA LYS A 43 24.93 -1.57 27.79
C LYS A 43 25.80 -2.80 27.74
N ALA A 44 26.85 -2.81 28.56
CA ALA A 44 27.65 -4.00 28.82
C ALA A 44 27.10 -4.75 30.04
N SER A 45 27.00 -6.07 29.94
CA SER A 45 26.63 -6.96 31.03
C SER A 45 27.69 -8.04 31.21
N PHE A 46 28.09 -8.21 32.46
CA PHE A 46 29.04 -9.23 32.91
C PHE A 46 28.39 -10.19 33.91
N GLY A 47 27.06 -10.19 34.00
CA GLY A 47 26.25 -10.99 34.92
C GLY A 47 25.63 -10.20 36.09
N LEU A 48 24.78 -10.86 36.86
CA LEU A 48 24.03 -10.29 38.00
C LEU A 48 24.51 -10.93 39.31
N SER A 49 25.36 -10.22 40.06
CA SER A 49 26.00 -10.70 41.32
C SER A 49 26.95 -11.89 41.16
N ARG A 50 27.04 -12.47 39.97
CA ARG A 50 28.01 -13.49 39.57
C ARG A 50 28.46 -13.17 38.15
N TRP A 51 29.70 -13.51 37.84
CA TRP A 51 30.24 -13.40 36.49
C TRP A 51 29.45 -14.28 35.51
N ALA A 52 29.05 -13.70 34.38
CA ALA A 52 28.45 -14.42 33.27
C ALA A 52 29.45 -15.43 32.69
N GLU A 53 28.93 -16.49 32.07
CA GLU A 53 29.79 -17.38 31.30
C GLU A 53 30.39 -16.63 30.10
N ASN A 54 29.51 -16.01 29.31
CA ASN A 54 29.84 -15.15 28.18
C ASN A 54 29.30 -13.75 28.47
N PRO A 55 30.13 -12.72 28.68
CA PRO A 55 29.66 -11.35 28.79
C PRO A 55 29.15 -10.84 27.44
N TRP A 56 28.34 -9.79 27.46
CA TRP A 56 27.76 -9.22 26.24
C TRP A 56 27.66 -7.69 26.30
N ILE A 57 27.61 -7.07 25.13
CA ILE A 57 27.27 -5.66 24.93
C ILE A 57 26.02 -5.61 24.04
N THR A 58 24.94 -5.01 24.54
CA THR A 58 23.72 -4.76 23.78
C THR A 58 23.67 -3.31 23.32
N ILE A 59 23.26 -3.11 22.08
CA ILE A 59 22.89 -1.84 21.49
C ILE A 59 21.37 -1.88 21.31
N THR A 60 20.66 -0.94 21.92
CA THR A 60 19.19 -0.92 21.93
C THR A 60 18.71 0.46 21.53
N HIS A 61 17.81 0.54 20.56
CA HIS A 61 17.24 1.81 20.13
C HIS A 61 16.52 2.47 21.31
N ASN A 62 16.71 3.78 21.48
CA ASN A 62 16.12 4.61 22.55
C ASN A 62 14.57 4.65 22.53
N SER A 63 13.93 4.09 21.50
CA SER A 63 12.47 3.98 21.41
C SER A 63 11.90 2.81 22.22
N PHE A 64 12.76 1.93 22.77
CA PHE A 64 12.34 0.84 23.64
C PHE A 64 12.53 1.19 25.12
N ASP A 65 11.49 0.95 25.92
CA ASP A 65 11.63 0.95 27.37
C ASP A 65 12.41 -0.30 27.80
N THR A 66 13.47 -0.10 28.57
CA THR A 66 14.61 -1.01 28.67
C THR A 66 14.35 -2.38 29.35
N TYR A 67 13.10 -2.79 29.56
CA TYR A 67 12.78 -3.89 30.48
C TYR A 67 11.83 -5.00 30.00
N GLN A 68 11.09 -4.87 28.89
CA GLN A 68 10.11 -5.92 28.52
C GLN A 68 10.27 -6.41 27.08
N GLU A 69 10.08 -5.55 26.08
CA GLU A 69 10.09 -5.96 24.67
C GLU A 69 11.02 -5.07 23.86
N SER A 70 11.98 -5.65 23.14
CA SER A 70 12.92 -4.87 22.35
C SER A 70 13.59 -5.70 21.26
N LEU A 71 13.91 -5.05 20.14
CA LEU A 71 14.87 -5.58 19.19
C LEU A 71 16.27 -5.08 19.57
N GLN A 72 17.25 -5.96 19.70
CA GLN A 72 18.59 -5.62 20.17
C GLN A 72 19.66 -6.08 19.18
N ILE A 73 20.71 -5.29 19.02
CA ILE A 73 21.96 -5.76 18.45
C ILE A 73 22.86 -6.17 19.62
N GLU A 74 23.44 -7.37 19.57
CA GLU A 74 24.24 -7.92 20.66
C GLU A 74 25.62 -8.35 20.15
N TYR A 75 26.67 -7.87 20.81
CA TYR A 75 27.99 -8.48 20.79
C TYR A 75 28.11 -9.42 21.98
N LYS A 76 28.10 -10.72 21.74
CA LYS A 76 28.33 -11.75 22.77
C LYS A 76 29.78 -12.25 22.66
N LEU A 77 30.48 -12.31 23.79
CA LEU A 77 31.90 -12.61 23.82
C LEU A 77 32.14 -13.99 24.45
N ASP A 78 32.72 -14.89 23.67
CA ASP A 78 33.29 -16.14 24.16
C ASP A 78 34.76 -15.88 24.51
N CYS A 79 35.00 -15.47 25.76
CA CYS A 79 36.33 -15.13 26.23
C CYS A 79 37.27 -16.34 26.41
N GLU A 80 36.73 -17.57 26.43
CA GLU A 80 37.56 -18.79 26.51
C GLU A 80 38.12 -19.14 25.13
N ASN A 81 37.26 -19.11 24.11
CA ASN A 81 37.65 -19.38 22.72
C ASN A 81 38.18 -18.13 21.99
N ARG A 82 38.14 -16.96 22.63
CA ARG A 82 38.54 -15.65 22.10
C ARG A 82 37.76 -15.29 20.81
N GLU A 83 36.45 -15.49 20.86
CA GLU A 83 35.53 -15.18 19.76
C GLU A 83 34.50 -14.13 20.19
N VAL A 84 34.00 -13.38 19.21
CA VAL A 84 32.86 -12.46 19.37
C VAL A 84 31.80 -12.81 18.34
N SER A 85 30.55 -12.89 18.75
CA SER A 85 29.42 -12.97 17.82
C SER A 85 28.62 -11.67 17.86
N LEU A 86 28.39 -11.08 16.70
CA LEU A 86 27.47 -9.96 16.49
C LEU A 86 26.14 -10.52 16.00
N SER A 87 25.04 -10.17 16.66
CA SER A 87 23.72 -10.73 16.36
C SER A 87 22.58 -9.73 16.51
N ILE A 88 21.48 -9.95 15.80
CA ILE A 88 20.20 -9.28 16.08
C ILE A 88 19.30 -10.23 16.86
N ILE A 89 18.75 -9.78 17.97
CA ILE A 89 17.98 -10.57 18.93
C ILE A 89 16.67 -9.84 19.27
N PRO A 90 15.49 -10.41 18.97
CA PRO A 90 14.23 -9.94 19.50
C PRO A 90 14.05 -10.48 20.94
N ARG A 91 13.70 -9.60 21.86
CA ARG A 91 13.29 -9.95 23.22
C ARG A 91 11.80 -9.72 23.37
N LEU A 92 11.09 -10.76 23.76
CA LEU A 92 9.66 -10.79 24.06
C LEU A 92 9.43 -11.49 25.40
N GLU A 93 8.28 -11.25 26.02
CA GLU A 93 7.91 -11.91 27.27
C GLU A 93 7.54 -13.39 27.09
N SER A 94 6.93 -13.74 25.94
CA SER A 94 6.49 -15.10 25.62
C SER A 94 7.38 -15.78 24.58
N TYR A 95 7.75 -17.04 24.85
CA TYR A 95 8.50 -17.88 23.91
C TYR A 95 7.67 -18.27 22.67
N GLU A 96 6.34 -18.39 22.80
CA GLU A 96 5.47 -18.70 21.67
C GLU A 96 5.39 -17.53 20.66
N GLU A 97 5.27 -16.31 21.19
CA GLU A 97 5.32 -15.07 20.41
C GLU A 97 6.68 -14.87 19.75
N TYR A 98 7.76 -15.21 20.48
CA TYR A 98 9.12 -15.21 19.93
C TYR A 98 9.23 -16.06 18.67
N THR A 99 8.77 -17.31 18.68
CA THR A 99 8.93 -18.21 17.53
C THR A 99 8.17 -17.70 16.31
N SER A 100 6.97 -17.15 16.51
CA SER A 100 6.18 -16.56 15.41
C SER A 100 6.83 -15.31 14.85
N LEU A 101 7.27 -14.39 15.71
CA LEU A 101 7.95 -13.17 15.28
C LEU A 101 9.29 -13.48 14.60
N LYS A 102 10.06 -14.42 15.14
CA LYS A 102 11.35 -14.82 14.56
C LYS A 102 11.17 -15.29 13.11
N ALA A 103 10.18 -16.15 12.85
CA ALA A 103 9.89 -16.62 11.50
C ALA A 103 9.52 -15.47 10.56
N GLU A 104 8.70 -14.52 11.02
CA GLU A 104 8.35 -13.31 10.25
C GLU A 104 9.58 -12.45 9.93
N LEU A 105 10.42 -12.18 10.93
CA LEU A 105 11.63 -11.38 10.76
C LEU A 105 12.64 -12.07 9.84
N ILE A 106 12.85 -13.38 9.97
CA ILE A 106 13.70 -14.15 9.04
C ILE A 106 13.17 -14.08 7.61
N ASN A 107 11.85 -14.23 7.43
CA ASN A 107 11.24 -14.16 6.11
C ASN A 107 11.47 -12.81 5.43
N SER A 108 11.49 -11.71 6.20
CA SER A 108 11.77 -10.37 5.68
C SER A 108 13.20 -10.18 5.16
N LEU A 109 14.13 -11.10 5.49
CA LEU A 109 15.55 -11.03 5.11
C LEU A 109 15.90 -11.87 3.88
N HIS A 110 15.01 -12.73 3.38
CA HIS A 110 15.33 -13.71 2.33
C HIS A 110 15.79 -13.12 0.99
N SER A 111 15.50 -11.84 0.73
CA SER A 111 15.89 -11.13 -0.50
C SER A 111 17.02 -10.14 -0.30
N ILE A 112 17.63 -10.08 0.88
CA ILE A 112 18.69 -9.12 1.22
C ILE A 112 20.05 -9.80 1.06
N ASP A 113 21.01 -9.10 0.44
CA ASP A 113 22.41 -9.52 0.52
C ASP A 113 22.92 -9.29 1.94
N LEU A 114 23.16 -10.38 2.66
CA LEU A 114 23.56 -10.38 4.06
C LEU A 114 25.08 -10.29 4.25
N ASN A 115 25.85 -10.09 3.17
CA ASN A 115 27.31 -10.16 3.21
C ASN A 115 27.76 -11.48 3.88
N ASP A 116 28.60 -11.39 4.92
CA ASP A 116 29.08 -12.55 5.68
C ASP A 116 28.18 -12.93 6.87
N PHE A 117 27.01 -12.30 7.03
CA PHE A 117 26.06 -12.66 8.08
C PHE A 117 25.26 -13.90 7.70
N SER A 118 25.08 -14.81 8.65
CA SER A 118 24.22 -15.99 8.50
C SER A 118 22.88 -15.80 9.20
N ILE A 119 21.81 -16.23 8.54
CA ILE A 119 20.48 -16.38 9.15
C ILE A 119 20.51 -17.57 10.10
N ASN A 120 20.01 -17.37 11.32
CA ASN A 120 19.93 -18.40 12.33
C ASN A 120 18.54 -19.05 12.37
N ASN A 121 18.42 -20.19 11.68
CA ASN A 121 17.18 -20.97 11.62
C ASN A 121 16.99 -21.93 12.82
N ASP A 122 17.84 -21.88 13.84
CA ASP A 122 17.70 -22.73 15.03
C ASP A 122 16.65 -22.14 15.98
N ASP A 123 15.54 -22.85 16.20
CA ASP A 123 14.46 -22.44 17.12
C ASP A 123 14.94 -22.30 18.58
N ALA A 124 16.07 -22.94 18.93
CA ALA A 124 16.69 -22.80 20.25
C ALA A 124 17.58 -21.56 20.39
N SER A 125 17.98 -20.93 19.27
CA SER A 125 18.74 -19.68 19.29
C SER A 125 17.80 -18.49 19.38
N TYR A 126 18.16 -17.50 20.19
CA TYR A 126 17.44 -16.23 20.23
C TYR A 126 17.82 -15.27 19.08
N SER A 127 18.88 -15.54 18.33
CA SER A 127 19.33 -14.68 17.22
C SER A 127 18.54 -14.89 15.93
N ILE A 128 18.38 -13.82 15.15
CA ILE A 128 17.84 -13.83 13.78
C ILE A 128 18.99 -13.91 12.77
N LEU A 129 20.00 -13.06 12.97
CA LEU A 129 21.22 -12.96 12.19
C LEU A 129 22.41 -13.08 13.12
N ASP A 130 23.48 -13.71 12.65
CA ASP A 130 24.75 -13.72 13.34
C ASP A 130 25.96 -13.68 12.41
N LYS A 131 27.03 -13.03 12.87
CA LYS A 131 28.38 -13.08 12.29
C LYS A 131 29.38 -13.28 13.43
N LYS A 132 30.39 -14.11 13.20
CA LYS A 132 31.44 -14.42 14.19
C LYS A 132 32.77 -13.82 13.79
N TYR A 133 33.52 -13.39 14.80
CA TYR A 133 34.86 -12.83 14.69
C TYR A 133 35.80 -13.61 15.60
N GLY A 134 36.90 -14.08 15.05
CA GLY A 134 38.07 -14.46 15.84
C GLY A 134 38.79 -13.22 16.36
N TYR A 135 39.56 -13.39 17.44
CA TYR A 135 40.33 -12.30 18.06
C TYR A 135 41.17 -11.48 17.06
N ASP A 136 41.83 -12.14 16.11
CA ASP A 136 42.71 -11.48 15.13
C ASP A 136 41.94 -10.64 14.09
N GLN A 137 40.62 -10.79 14.01
CA GLN A 137 39.75 -10.02 13.12
C GLN A 137 39.22 -8.74 13.79
N LEU A 138 39.37 -8.59 15.11
CA LEU A 138 38.87 -7.44 15.87
C LEU A 138 39.70 -6.18 15.58
N ASN A 139 39.30 -5.45 14.54
CA ASN A 139 39.84 -4.15 14.19
C ASN A 139 38.71 -3.16 13.94
N ASP A 140 38.96 -1.88 14.23
CA ASP A 140 37.93 -0.84 14.16
C ASP A 140 37.29 -0.76 12.76
N SER A 141 38.07 -0.86 11.68
CA SER A 141 37.54 -0.76 10.31
C SER A 141 36.51 -1.84 9.98
N LEU A 142 36.75 -3.09 10.39
CA LEU A 142 35.82 -4.19 10.10
C LEU A 142 34.58 -4.12 11.02
N ILE A 143 34.81 -3.89 12.32
CA ILE A 143 33.72 -3.85 13.31
C ILE A 143 32.78 -2.69 13.06
N ASP A 144 33.30 -1.51 12.74
CA ASP A 144 32.48 -0.33 12.46
C ASP A 144 31.71 -0.53 11.14
N SER A 145 32.34 -1.07 10.09
CA SER A 145 31.66 -1.37 8.81
C SER A 145 30.55 -2.42 8.94
N ASP A 146 30.77 -3.47 9.72
CA ASP A 146 29.75 -4.50 9.96
C ASP A 146 28.65 -3.98 10.89
N LEU A 147 28.97 -3.05 11.80
CA LEU A 147 27.99 -2.39 12.66
C LEU A 147 27.09 -1.45 11.84
N ASP A 148 27.65 -0.64 10.95
CA ASP A 148 26.87 0.21 10.05
C ASP A 148 25.95 -0.63 9.16
N PHE A 149 26.47 -1.73 8.63
CA PHE A 149 25.67 -2.69 7.86
C PHE A 149 24.54 -3.28 8.71
N ILE A 150 24.82 -3.80 9.91
CA ILE A 150 23.79 -4.43 10.74
C ILE A 150 22.75 -3.42 11.24
N LEU A 151 23.13 -2.16 11.46
CA LEU A 151 22.20 -1.08 11.80
C LEU A 151 21.21 -0.83 10.64
N SER A 152 21.69 -0.83 9.39
CA SER A 152 20.79 -0.71 8.23
C SER A 152 19.78 -1.86 8.11
N ILE A 153 20.17 -3.07 8.53
CA ILE A 153 19.26 -4.23 8.61
C ILE A 153 18.32 -4.10 9.81
N TYR A 154 18.84 -3.63 10.94
CA TYR A 154 18.09 -3.42 12.16
C TYR A 154 16.92 -2.47 11.94
N ASP A 155 17.11 -1.35 11.25
CA ASP A 155 16.04 -0.38 10.99
C ASP A 155 14.88 -0.99 10.19
N ARG A 156 15.17 -1.89 9.24
CA ARG A 156 14.15 -2.63 8.50
C ARG A 156 13.37 -3.57 9.42
N LEU A 157 14.10 -4.36 10.23
CA LEU A 157 13.49 -5.30 11.16
C LEU A 157 12.71 -4.60 12.27
N LEU A 158 13.12 -3.40 12.67
CA LEU A 158 12.49 -2.60 13.72
C LEU A 158 11.03 -2.27 13.40
N ILE A 159 10.72 -2.00 12.11
CA ILE A 159 9.37 -1.72 11.64
C ILE A 159 8.47 -2.95 11.84
N HIS A 160 8.94 -4.13 11.44
CA HIS A 160 8.22 -5.39 11.62
C HIS A 160 8.03 -5.71 13.10
N PHE A 161 9.09 -5.57 13.90
CA PHE A 161 9.05 -5.78 15.34
C PHE A 161 8.01 -4.90 16.03
N LYS A 162 7.99 -3.58 15.74
CA LYS A 162 7.03 -2.64 16.32
C LYS A 162 5.58 -2.95 15.93
N ASN A 163 5.35 -3.38 14.69
CA ASN A 163 4.01 -3.77 14.24
C ASN A 163 3.51 -5.02 14.96
N PHE A 164 4.37 -6.03 15.11
CA PHE A 164 4.02 -7.24 15.86
C PHE A 164 3.64 -6.92 17.31
N VAL A 165 4.45 -6.13 18.00
CA VAL A 165 4.21 -5.72 19.40
C VAL A 165 2.89 -4.92 19.53
N LYS A 166 2.58 -4.03 18.58
CA LYS A 166 1.31 -3.29 18.57
C LYS A 166 0.08 -4.18 18.41
N ILE A 167 0.16 -5.21 17.56
CA ILE A 167 -0.92 -6.17 17.33
C ILE A 167 -1.16 -7.03 18.59
N GLN A 168 -0.10 -7.49 19.25
CA GLN A 168 -0.19 -8.34 20.43
C GLN A 168 -0.79 -7.64 21.65
N ASN A 169 -0.45 -6.37 21.87
CA ASN A 169 -0.93 -5.60 23.02
C ASN A 169 -2.43 -5.20 22.96
N GLY A 170 -3.19 -5.70 21.98
CA GLY A 170 -4.61 -5.38 21.83
C GLY A 170 -4.85 -3.91 21.48
N GLU A 171 -3.79 -3.16 21.13
CA GLU A 171 -3.85 -1.81 20.59
C GLU A 171 -4.16 -1.81 19.09
N ALA A 172 -4.95 -2.78 18.62
CA ALA A 172 -5.70 -2.68 17.38
C ALA A 172 -6.82 -1.64 17.57
N LYS A 173 -6.44 -0.37 17.76
CA LYS A 173 -7.30 0.75 17.43
C LYS A 173 -7.37 0.79 15.91
N THR A 174 -8.59 0.88 15.40
CA THR A 174 -8.91 1.46 14.10
C THR A 174 -7.89 2.55 13.79
N PHE A 175 -7.10 2.33 12.74
CA PHE A 175 -6.06 3.24 12.26
C PHE A 175 -6.67 4.65 12.19
N CYS A 176 -6.26 5.54 13.09
CA CYS A 176 -6.84 6.87 13.22
C CYS A 176 -5.95 7.86 12.46
N MET A 177 -6.57 8.80 11.72
CA MET A 177 -6.00 9.94 10.98
C MET A 177 -4.67 10.53 11.51
N LYS A 178 -4.41 10.51 12.82
CA LYS A 178 -3.17 11.04 13.42
C LYS A 178 -1.91 10.21 13.12
N ASP A 179 -2.05 8.92 12.82
CA ASP A 179 -0.92 8.08 12.39
C ASP A 179 -0.54 8.37 10.92
N PHE A 180 -1.49 8.85 10.12
CA PHE A 180 -1.23 9.35 8.77
C PHE A 180 -0.50 10.70 8.80
N ASP A 181 -0.89 11.65 9.67
CA ASP A 181 -0.17 12.91 9.87
C ASP A 181 1.29 12.72 10.35
N ALA A 182 1.56 11.64 11.09
CA ALA A 182 2.90 11.31 11.57
C ALA A 182 3.76 10.70 10.45
N LEU A 183 3.21 9.77 9.67
CA LEU A 183 3.84 9.25 8.46
C LEU A 183 4.03 10.35 7.41
N GLU A 184 3.03 11.20 7.18
CA GLU A 184 3.08 12.33 6.25
C GLU A 184 4.08 13.40 6.70
N LYS A 185 4.25 13.64 8.01
CA LYS A 185 5.34 14.48 8.55
C LYS A 185 6.71 13.83 8.41
N GLU A 186 6.83 12.52 8.59
CA GLU A 186 8.09 11.78 8.41
C GLU A 186 8.47 11.71 6.92
N PHE A 187 7.49 11.61 6.02
CA PHE A 187 7.65 11.73 4.56
C PHE A 187 7.98 13.16 4.11
N SER A 188 7.34 14.18 4.72
CA SER A 188 7.56 15.60 4.41
C SER A 188 8.89 16.13 4.97
N ALA A 189 9.37 15.59 6.09
CA ALA A 189 10.66 15.98 6.68
C ALA A 189 11.86 15.37 5.94
N ASN A 190 11.67 14.24 5.25
CA ASN A 190 12.71 13.59 4.42
C ASN A 190 12.73 14.09 2.95
N LEU A 191 11.88 15.06 2.61
CA LEU A 191 11.85 15.72 1.30
C LEU A 191 12.91 16.83 1.15
N ASP A 192 13.68 17.13 2.21
CA ASP A 192 14.57 18.31 2.24
C ASP A 192 15.99 18.01 2.76
N LEU A 193 16.60 16.91 2.31
CA LEU A 193 18.05 16.69 2.45
C LEU A 193 18.66 16.17 1.14
N ASN A 194 19.42 17.07 0.51
CA ASN A 194 20.38 16.74 -0.53
C ASN A 194 21.43 15.80 0.05
N GLU A 195 21.54 14.58 -0.46
CA GLU A 195 22.83 13.92 -0.67
C GLU A 195 22.69 12.72 -1.61
N GLU A 196 23.57 12.70 -2.61
CA GLU A 196 23.68 11.67 -3.65
C GLU A 196 24.21 10.37 -3.05
N VAL A 197 23.34 9.38 -2.88
CA VAL A 197 23.76 7.97 -2.74
C VAL A 197 23.08 7.16 -3.84
N PHE A 198 23.89 6.69 -4.79
CA PHE A 198 23.49 5.83 -5.89
C PHE A 198 23.02 4.47 -5.36
N TYR A 199 21.70 4.29 -5.23
CA TYR A 199 21.10 2.96 -5.13
C TYR A 199 20.74 2.47 -6.54
N SER A 200 21.26 1.29 -6.89
CA SER A 200 20.90 0.58 -8.11
C SER A 200 19.39 0.32 -8.16
N ALA A 201 18.80 0.51 -9.35
CA ALA A 201 17.38 0.32 -9.65
C ALA A 201 16.78 -0.96 -9.02
N PRO A 202 15.49 -0.95 -8.65
CA PRO A 202 14.83 -2.11 -8.07
C PRO A 202 14.92 -3.31 -9.02
N LEU A 203 15.32 -4.47 -8.50
CA LEU A 203 15.43 -5.73 -9.24
C LEU A 203 14.06 -6.36 -9.61
N PHE A 204 12.95 -5.66 -9.37
CA PHE A 204 11.58 -6.15 -9.51
C PHE A 204 10.74 -5.19 -10.35
N SER A 205 10.00 -5.72 -11.31
CA SER A 205 9.09 -4.93 -12.15
C SER A 205 7.73 -4.77 -11.47
N VAL A 206 7.20 -3.54 -11.39
CA VAL A 206 5.85 -3.28 -10.86
C VAL A 206 4.78 -4.08 -11.60
N THR A 207 5.05 -4.44 -12.86
CA THR A 207 4.18 -5.27 -13.71
C THR A 207 3.83 -6.60 -13.06
N ASP A 208 4.78 -7.19 -12.35
CA ASP A 208 4.69 -8.55 -11.80
C ASP A 208 4.06 -8.59 -10.41
N ILE A 209 3.73 -7.41 -9.85
CA ILE A 209 3.05 -7.30 -8.57
C ILE A 209 1.59 -7.73 -8.74
N THR A 210 1.18 -8.65 -7.88
CA THR A 210 -0.21 -9.05 -7.70
C THR A 210 -0.68 -8.62 -6.33
N ALA A 211 -1.80 -7.91 -6.28
CA ALA A 211 -2.46 -7.55 -5.05
C ALA A 211 -3.35 -8.70 -4.55
N THR A 212 -3.55 -8.75 -3.24
CA THR A 212 -4.61 -9.56 -2.64
C THR A 212 -5.63 -8.58 -2.08
N TYR A 213 -6.84 -8.61 -2.62
CA TYR A 213 -7.93 -7.75 -2.17
C TYR A 213 -8.67 -8.42 -1.02
N PRO A 214 -9.02 -7.68 0.04
CA PRO A 214 -9.82 -8.22 1.12
C PRO A 214 -11.19 -8.68 0.59
N LYS A 215 -11.69 -9.79 1.13
CA LYS A 215 -13.07 -10.21 0.87
C LYS A 215 -14.02 -9.24 1.55
N ASP A 216 -15.07 -8.90 0.82
CA ASP A 216 -16.05 -7.91 1.26
C ASP A 216 -17.33 -8.60 1.78
N ASP A 217 -17.17 -9.25 2.94
CA ASP A 217 -18.24 -9.98 3.63
C ASP A 217 -18.85 -9.09 4.75
N ARG A 218 -19.38 -7.92 4.39
CA ARG A 218 -19.98 -6.95 5.33
C ARG A 218 -21.38 -7.30 5.81
N TYR A 219 -22.13 -8.06 5.01
CA TYR A 219 -23.54 -8.36 5.21
C TYR A 219 -23.76 -9.85 5.48
N ALA A 220 -24.87 -10.18 6.14
CA ALA A 220 -25.21 -11.57 6.45
C ALA A 220 -25.71 -12.37 5.23
N ASN A 221 -26.12 -11.66 4.16
CA ASN A 221 -26.73 -12.26 2.97
C ASN A 221 -25.82 -12.15 1.75
N SER A 222 -25.98 -13.09 0.82
CA SER A 222 -25.36 -13.05 -0.50
C SER A 222 -26.39 -13.40 -1.57
N LEU A 223 -26.79 -12.42 -2.37
CA LEU A 223 -27.68 -12.62 -3.51
C LEU A 223 -26.90 -13.22 -4.69
N ASN A 224 -27.13 -14.50 -4.96
CA ASN A 224 -26.42 -15.23 -6.02
C ASN A 224 -27.31 -15.69 -7.18
N ALA A 225 -28.63 -15.50 -7.07
CA ALA A 225 -29.59 -15.98 -8.06
C ALA A 225 -30.45 -14.82 -8.60
N PRO A 226 -30.55 -14.64 -9.94
CA PRO A 226 -31.29 -13.52 -10.54
C PRO A 226 -32.73 -13.37 -10.04
N GLU A 227 -33.45 -14.47 -9.84
CA GLU A 227 -34.83 -14.47 -9.33
C GLU A 227 -34.96 -13.91 -7.91
N LYS A 228 -33.87 -13.89 -7.13
CA LYS A 228 -33.82 -13.26 -5.81
C LYS A 228 -33.50 -11.78 -5.88
N LEU A 229 -32.76 -11.33 -6.89
CA LEU A 229 -32.49 -9.90 -7.11
C LEU A 229 -33.77 -9.18 -7.55
N PHE A 230 -34.54 -9.76 -8.47
CA PHE A 230 -35.73 -9.14 -9.06
C PHE A 230 -37.05 -9.51 -8.36
N THR A 231 -37.04 -9.57 -7.03
CA THR A 231 -38.30 -9.64 -6.26
C THR A 231 -38.93 -8.25 -6.15
N ASP A 232 -40.25 -8.17 -6.00
CA ASP A 232 -40.96 -6.88 -5.83
C ASP A 232 -40.36 -6.05 -4.68
N ASP A 233 -39.98 -6.68 -3.57
CA ASP A 233 -39.34 -6.02 -2.42
C ASP A 233 -37.97 -5.42 -2.75
N ASN A 234 -37.13 -6.16 -3.48
CA ASN A 234 -35.80 -5.67 -3.85
C ASN A 234 -35.86 -4.61 -4.96
N ILE A 235 -36.78 -4.75 -5.92
CA ILE A 235 -37.04 -3.71 -6.92
C ILE A 235 -37.51 -2.43 -6.24
N ASP A 236 -38.46 -2.52 -5.29
CA ASP A 236 -38.93 -1.37 -4.52
C ASP A 236 -37.79 -0.70 -3.73
N LYS A 237 -36.87 -1.47 -3.15
CA LYS A 237 -35.69 -0.93 -2.46
C LYS A 237 -34.75 -0.17 -3.42
N ILE A 238 -34.51 -0.72 -4.61
CA ILE A 238 -33.66 -0.07 -5.63
C ILE A 238 -34.31 1.24 -6.09
N ILE A 239 -35.61 1.23 -6.38
CA ILE A 239 -36.36 2.41 -6.83
C ILE A 239 -36.37 3.51 -5.75
N ARG A 240 -36.56 3.13 -4.48
CA ARG A 240 -36.55 4.11 -3.38
C ARG A 240 -35.16 4.65 -3.08
N CYS A 241 -34.12 3.84 -3.29
CA CYS A 241 -32.73 4.18 -3.01
C CYS A 241 -32.60 4.87 -1.64
N ASP A 242 -32.94 4.16 -0.56
CA ASP A 242 -32.96 4.67 0.82
C ASP A 242 -31.52 4.88 1.37
N ILE A 243 -30.66 5.56 0.61
CA ILE A 243 -29.28 5.90 0.91
C ILE A 243 -29.22 7.38 1.25
N LYS A 244 -28.54 7.73 2.34
CA LYS A 244 -28.29 9.13 2.69
C LYS A 244 -26.94 9.59 2.15
N ILE A 245 -26.75 10.90 2.06
CA ILE A 245 -25.45 11.45 1.68
C ILE A 245 -24.31 10.98 2.61
N ASP A 246 -24.57 10.82 3.92
CA ASP A 246 -23.59 10.29 4.87
C ASP A 246 -23.20 8.83 4.57
N ASP A 247 -24.16 8.03 4.08
CA ASP A 247 -23.90 6.65 3.66
C ASP A 247 -23.02 6.64 2.40
N TYR A 248 -23.30 7.53 1.45
CA TYR A 248 -22.50 7.72 0.25
C TYR A 248 -21.06 8.16 0.58
N THR A 249 -20.89 9.17 1.44
CA THR A 249 -19.56 9.61 1.89
C THR A 249 -18.79 8.48 2.58
N SER A 250 -19.48 7.66 3.39
CA SER A 250 -18.85 6.49 4.03
C SER A 250 -18.39 5.45 3.00
N ILE A 251 -19.17 5.23 1.93
CA ILE A 251 -18.79 4.34 0.83
C ILE A 251 -17.51 4.82 0.14
N LEU A 252 -17.40 6.11 -0.17
CA LEU A 252 -16.22 6.68 -0.81
C LEU A 252 -14.96 6.49 0.06
N GLU A 253 -15.10 6.77 1.35
CA GLU A 253 -14.01 6.63 2.32
C GLU A 253 -13.60 5.16 2.51
N ASP A 254 -14.55 4.23 2.51
CA ASP A 254 -14.28 2.78 2.56
C ASP A 254 -13.51 2.30 1.33
N ILE A 255 -13.90 2.74 0.12
CA ILE A 255 -13.19 2.42 -1.13
C ILE A 255 -11.74 2.91 -1.04
N LYS A 256 -11.56 4.18 -0.67
CA LYS A 256 -10.24 4.80 -0.54
C LYS A 256 -9.36 4.07 0.49
N ASN A 257 -9.89 3.85 1.69
CA ASN A 257 -9.14 3.22 2.78
C ASN A 257 -8.78 1.76 2.47
N THR A 258 -9.67 1.03 1.83
CA THR A 258 -9.41 -0.35 1.40
C THR A 258 -8.26 -0.38 0.40
N SER A 259 -8.28 0.48 -0.61
CA SER A 259 -7.21 0.56 -1.61
C SER A 259 -5.89 1.05 -1.01
N GLN A 260 -5.91 2.00 -0.06
CA GLN A 260 -4.71 2.41 0.67
C GLN A 260 -4.10 1.25 1.48
N PHE A 261 -4.94 0.46 2.16
CA PHE A 261 -4.50 -0.73 2.86
C PHE A 261 -3.85 -1.75 1.93
N VAL A 262 -4.45 -2.01 0.76
CA VAL A 262 -3.89 -2.89 -0.27
C VAL A 262 -2.55 -2.35 -0.78
N LEU A 263 -2.44 -1.05 -1.07
CA LEU A 263 -1.19 -0.41 -1.50
C LEU A 263 -0.08 -0.58 -0.47
N ILE A 264 -0.36 -0.29 0.80
CA ILE A 264 0.60 -0.42 1.90
C ILE A 264 1.10 -1.86 2.00
N ASN A 265 0.20 -2.84 1.87
CA ASN A 265 0.59 -4.25 1.90
C ASN A 265 1.46 -4.63 0.71
N MET A 266 1.16 -4.15 -0.50
CA MET A 266 2.02 -4.37 -1.67
C MET A 266 3.41 -3.75 -1.47
N VAL A 267 3.46 -2.49 -1.03
CA VAL A 267 4.71 -1.76 -0.79
C VAL A 267 5.58 -2.49 0.24
N LYS A 268 4.99 -2.92 1.37
CA LYS A 268 5.70 -3.67 2.42
C LYS A 268 6.15 -5.04 1.94
N LYS A 269 5.26 -5.81 1.33
CA LYS A 269 5.53 -7.19 0.87
C LYS A 269 6.66 -7.24 -0.16
N HIS A 270 6.74 -6.23 -1.03
CA HIS A 270 7.70 -6.16 -2.12
C HIS A 270 8.87 -5.19 -1.85
N CYS A 271 8.99 -4.64 -0.63
CA CYS A 271 10.04 -3.69 -0.23
C CYS A 271 10.20 -2.53 -1.23
N ILE A 272 9.09 -1.95 -1.68
CA ILE A 272 9.08 -0.92 -2.72
C ILE A 272 9.38 0.42 -2.08
N ASP A 273 10.37 1.12 -2.63
CA ASP A 273 10.56 2.55 -2.34
C ASP A 273 9.94 3.37 -3.48
N LEU A 274 8.82 4.04 -3.18
CA LEU A 274 8.10 4.87 -4.15
C LEU A 274 8.95 6.02 -4.69
N LYS A 275 10.00 6.46 -3.98
CA LYS A 275 10.88 7.57 -4.42
C LYS A 275 11.64 7.20 -5.69
N TYR A 276 12.03 5.94 -5.84
CA TYR A 276 12.85 5.47 -6.94
C TYR A 276 12.06 4.87 -8.10
N LEU A 277 10.73 4.84 -8.01
CA LEU A 277 9.87 4.42 -9.11
C LEU A 277 9.72 5.54 -10.16
N GLU A 278 9.71 5.14 -11.43
CA GLU A 278 9.25 6.01 -12.51
C GLU A 278 7.79 6.41 -12.29
N ILE A 279 7.39 7.60 -12.77
CA ILE A 279 6.03 8.13 -12.57
C ILE A 279 4.97 7.14 -13.05
N ARG A 280 5.17 6.55 -14.24
CA ARG A 280 4.28 5.50 -14.78
C ARG A 280 4.11 4.34 -13.79
N ASP A 281 5.19 3.87 -13.19
CA ASP A 281 5.18 2.71 -12.31
C ASP A 281 4.53 3.03 -10.96
N LYS A 282 4.64 4.28 -10.47
CA LYS A 282 3.85 4.75 -9.32
C LYS A 282 2.36 4.65 -9.62
N ILE A 283 1.92 5.17 -10.77
CA ILE A 283 0.51 5.16 -11.18
C ILE A 283 0.00 3.74 -11.42
N LEU A 284 0.80 2.87 -12.03
CA LEU A 284 0.48 1.45 -12.19
C LEU A 284 0.32 0.75 -10.84
N LEU A 285 1.21 1.01 -9.88
CA LEU A 285 1.12 0.44 -8.54
C LEU A 285 -0.13 0.93 -7.80
N PHE A 286 -0.49 2.21 -7.96
CA PHE A 286 -1.71 2.75 -7.37
C PHE A 286 -2.95 2.11 -7.98
N ALA A 287 -3.03 1.97 -9.30
CA ALA A 287 -4.15 1.27 -9.94
C ALA A 287 -4.25 -0.20 -9.49
N LYS A 288 -3.11 -0.90 -9.33
CA LYS A 288 -3.05 -2.26 -8.78
C LYS A 288 -3.56 -2.37 -7.33
N SER A 289 -3.66 -1.26 -6.60
CA SER A 289 -4.24 -1.25 -5.25
C SER A 289 -5.78 -1.27 -5.25
N PHE A 290 -6.39 -0.92 -6.37
CA PHE A 290 -7.84 -0.95 -6.57
C PHE A 290 -8.27 -2.25 -7.26
N THR A 291 -7.56 -2.64 -8.31
CA THR A 291 -8.02 -3.68 -9.22
C THR A 291 -6.87 -4.30 -10.00
N ASN A 292 -7.11 -5.46 -10.62
CA ASN A 292 -6.05 -6.15 -11.35
C ASN A 292 -5.67 -5.37 -12.60
N VAL A 293 -4.37 -5.10 -12.78
CA VAL A 293 -3.84 -4.42 -13.95
C VAL A 293 -2.82 -5.29 -14.66
N GLU A 294 -3.04 -5.51 -15.95
CA GLU A 294 -2.19 -6.31 -16.84
C GLU A 294 -1.89 -5.58 -18.16
N TYR A 295 -0.82 -5.97 -18.83
CA TYR A 295 -0.57 -5.54 -20.20
C TYR A 295 -1.24 -6.47 -21.20
N LYS A 296 -1.83 -5.90 -22.24
CA LYS A 296 -2.42 -6.70 -23.31
C LYS A 296 -1.34 -7.18 -24.27
N SER A 297 -1.53 -8.38 -24.80
CA SER A 297 -0.64 -8.98 -25.80
C SER A 297 -0.99 -8.62 -27.25
N VAL A 298 -2.22 -8.20 -27.52
CA VAL A 298 -2.74 -7.88 -28.87
C VAL A 298 -3.89 -6.85 -28.81
N GLY A 299 -4.20 -6.17 -29.92
CA GLY A 299 -5.37 -5.30 -30.07
C GLY A 299 -5.08 -3.86 -30.47
N ARG A 300 -6.15 -3.03 -30.54
CA ARG A 300 -6.09 -1.57 -30.80
C ARG A 300 -5.27 -0.88 -29.72
N LEU A 301 -4.55 0.21 -30.04
CA LEU A 301 -3.68 0.95 -29.12
C LEU A 301 -4.43 1.79 -28.07
N MET A 302 -5.17 1.15 -27.14
CA MET A 302 -5.92 1.82 -26.06
C MET A 302 -5.95 0.98 -24.76
N GLY A 303 -6.30 1.61 -23.64
CA GLY A 303 -6.71 0.90 -22.43
C GLY A 303 -8.02 0.12 -22.63
N SER A 304 -8.35 -0.75 -21.68
CA SER A 304 -9.71 -1.26 -21.51
C SER A 304 -9.95 -1.78 -20.11
N TYR A 305 -11.08 -1.43 -19.52
CA TYR A 305 -11.58 -1.96 -18.26
C TYR A 305 -12.77 -2.90 -18.48
N ALA A 306 -12.69 -4.11 -17.93
CA ALA A 306 -13.84 -5.00 -17.80
C ALA A 306 -13.59 -6.06 -16.72
N PHE A 307 -14.65 -6.41 -15.97
CA PHE A 307 -14.65 -7.54 -15.03
C PHE A 307 -13.53 -7.44 -13.97
N ASN A 308 -13.42 -6.30 -13.27
CA ASN A 308 -12.36 -6.03 -12.28
C ASN A 308 -10.93 -6.23 -12.83
N GLN A 309 -10.75 -5.96 -14.12
CA GLN A 309 -9.46 -6.05 -14.78
C GLN A 309 -9.26 -4.86 -15.71
N ILE A 310 -8.19 -4.12 -15.47
CA ILE A 310 -7.67 -3.09 -16.37
C ILE A 310 -6.60 -3.72 -17.25
N LYS A 311 -6.71 -3.49 -18.56
CA LYS A 311 -5.69 -3.88 -19.54
C LYS A 311 -5.09 -2.64 -20.18
N ILE A 312 -3.78 -2.50 -20.06
CA ILE A 312 -3.02 -1.37 -20.60
C ILE A 312 -2.20 -1.80 -21.81
N ASP A 313 -1.98 -0.87 -22.74
CA ASP A 313 -1.04 -1.06 -23.84
C ASP A 313 0.35 -0.57 -23.43
N ASP A 314 1.31 -1.47 -23.38
CA ASP A 314 2.71 -1.15 -23.07
C ASP A 314 3.48 -0.54 -24.26
N ARG A 315 2.84 -0.44 -25.44
CA ARG A 315 3.40 0.23 -26.63
C ARG A 315 3.12 1.73 -26.65
N LEU A 316 2.30 2.24 -25.73
CA LEU A 316 2.02 3.68 -25.60
C LEU A 316 3.21 4.39 -24.95
N SER A 317 3.33 5.70 -25.19
CA SER A 317 4.30 6.52 -24.46
C SER A 317 3.88 6.68 -22.99
N ASN A 318 4.83 6.91 -22.09
CA ASN A 318 4.58 7.09 -20.65
C ASN A 318 3.39 7.99 -20.31
N PRO A 319 3.26 9.23 -20.83
CA PRO A 319 2.11 10.08 -20.52
C PRO A 319 0.78 9.48 -20.96
N LEU A 320 0.74 8.82 -22.14
CA LEU A 320 -0.47 8.16 -22.64
C LEU A 320 -0.81 6.88 -21.84
N MET A 321 0.20 6.15 -21.36
CA MET A 321 -0.02 5.04 -20.43
C MET A 321 -0.58 5.53 -19.10
N ILE A 322 -0.03 6.62 -18.56
CA ILE A 322 -0.49 7.20 -17.29
C ILE A 322 -1.96 7.60 -17.40
N THR A 323 -2.35 8.35 -18.44
CA THR A 323 -3.76 8.73 -18.60
C THR A 323 -4.65 7.55 -18.91
N SER A 324 -4.20 6.57 -19.72
CA SER A 324 -4.96 5.34 -19.92
C SER A 324 -5.21 4.60 -18.60
N ILE A 325 -4.20 4.50 -17.71
CA ILE A 325 -4.40 3.87 -16.39
C ILE A 325 -5.43 4.63 -15.56
N ILE A 326 -5.34 5.96 -15.52
CA ILE A 326 -6.27 6.80 -14.75
C ILE A 326 -7.70 6.72 -15.32
N HIS A 327 -7.83 6.73 -16.64
CA HIS A 327 -9.09 6.60 -17.36
C HIS A 327 -9.80 5.29 -17.00
N GLU A 328 -9.12 4.16 -17.22
CA GLU A 328 -9.69 2.83 -16.95
C GLU A 328 -9.93 2.59 -15.45
N LEU A 329 -9.11 3.19 -14.59
CA LEU A 329 -9.33 3.16 -13.14
C LEU A 329 -10.58 3.95 -12.74
N SER A 330 -10.92 5.02 -13.46
CA SER A 330 -12.12 5.82 -13.19
C SER A 330 -13.39 5.01 -13.47
N HIS A 331 -13.42 4.25 -14.56
CA HIS A 331 -14.51 3.29 -14.83
C HIS A 331 -14.65 2.27 -13.71
N PHE A 332 -13.53 1.69 -13.25
CA PHE A 332 -13.55 0.73 -12.14
C PHE A 332 -14.11 1.36 -10.86
N ILE A 333 -13.68 2.57 -10.49
CA ILE A 333 -14.13 3.23 -9.27
C ILE A 333 -15.61 3.58 -9.37
N LEU A 334 -16.10 4.06 -10.52
CA LEU A 334 -17.54 4.29 -10.72
C LEU A 334 -18.35 3.00 -10.57
N GLU A 335 -17.93 1.90 -11.22
CA GLU A 335 -18.56 0.58 -11.07
C GLU A 335 -18.56 0.17 -9.59
N ARG A 336 -17.44 0.38 -8.88
CA ARG A 336 -17.33 0.05 -7.46
C ARG A 336 -18.29 0.88 -6.60
N ILE A 337 -18.39 2.18 -6.82
CA ILE A 337 -19.33 3.07 -6.10
C ILE A 337 -20.76 2.57 -6.28
N LEU A 338 -21.18 2.26 -7.52
CA LEU A 338 -22.54 1.78 -7.79
C LEU A 338 -22.81 0.41 -7.15
N LYS A 339 -21.82 -0.50 -7.17
CA LYS A 339 -21.91 -1.79 -6.49
C LYS A 339 -22.09 -1.63 -4.98
N GLU A 340 -21.30 -0.77 -4.36
CA GLU A 340 -21.34 -0.47 -2.93
C GLU A 340 -22.71 0.06 -2.49
N ILE A 341 -23.26 0.99 -3.26
CA ILE A 341 -24.60 1.55 -3.04
C ILE A 341 -25.65 0.43 -3.15
N LEU A 342 -25.58 -0.39 -4.20
CA LEU A 342 -26.53 -1.47 -4.42
C LEU A 342 -26.46 -2.55 -3.32
N MET A 343 -25.24 -2.92 -2.91
CA MET A 343 -24.99 -3.84 -1.79
C MET A 343 -25.62 -3.35 -0.51
N LYS A 344 -25.52 -2.04 -0.24
CA LYS A 344 -26.12 -1.42 0.94
C LYS A 344 -27.64 -1.36 0.87
N ILE A 345 -28.22 -0.99 -0.27
CA ILE A 345 -29.68 -0.98 -0.49
C ILE A 345 -30.28 -2.38 -0.27
N LEU A 346 -29.58 -3.41 -0.72
CA LEU A 346 -30.07 -4.79 -0.71
C LEU A 346 -29.60 -5.62 0.49
N ASP A 347 -28.77 -5.06 1.37
CA ASP A 347 -28.18 -5.75 2.53
C ASP A 347 -27.50 -7.07 2.11
N THR A 348 -26.62 -6.99 1.11
CA THR A 348 -25.96 -8.15 0.48
C THR A 348 -24.46 -7.91 0.25
N ASN A 349 -23.67 -8.98 0.39
CA ASN A 349 -22.25 -8.98 0.02
C ASN A 349 -22.06 -8.81 -1.50
N ASP A 350 -20.81 -8.53 -1.88
CA ASP A 350 -20.39 -8.49 -3.27
C ASP A 350 -20.51 -9.90 -3.86
N THR A 351 -21.30 -10.04 -4.92
CA THR A 351 -21.51 -11.30 -5.64
C THR A 351 -21.35 -11.09 -7.15
N PRO A 352 -21.10 -12.16 -7.91
CA PRO A 352 -21.12 -12.10 -9.37
C PRO A 352 -22.43 -11.54 -9.93
N LEU A 353 -23.55 -11.75 -9.24
CA LEU A 353 -24.86 -11.20 -9.62
C LEU A 353 -24.92 -9.68 -9.49
N ILE A 354 -24.45 -9.13 -8.37
CA ILE A 354 -24.37 -7.67 -8.16
C ILE A 354 -23.43 -7.04 -9.19
N SER A 355 -22.25 -7.64 -9.39
CA SER A 355 -21.28 -7.16 -10.38
C SER A 355 -21.83 -7.22 -11.81
N GLY A 356 -22.49 -8.32 -12.17
CA GLY A 356 -23.13 -8.49 -13.47
C GLY A 356 -24.26 -7.49 -13.73
N PHE A 357 -25.07 -7.18 -12.71
CA PHE A 357 -26.12 -6.18 -12.81
C PHE A 357 -25.55 -4.77 -13.07
N VAL A 358 -24.57 -4.34 -12.26
CA VAL A 358 -23.94 -3.01 -12.43
C VAL A 358 -23.23 -2.91 -13.78
N LYS A 359 -22.63 -4.00 -14.27
CA LYS A 359 -22.02 -3.99 -15.61
C LYS A 359 -23.05 -3.82 -16.73
N ILE A 360 -24.22 -4.43 -16.64
CA ILE A 360 -25.32 -4.23 -17.61
C ILE A 360 -25.85 -2.81 -17.52
N LEU A 361 -26.05 -2.31 -16.30
CA LEU A 361 -26.48 -0.95 -16.00
C LEU A 361 -25.60 0.10 -16.71
N LEU A 362 -24.27 -0.03 -16.61
CA LEU A 362 -23.32 0.90 -17.23
C LEU A 362 -23.18 0.72 -18.76
N GLU A 363 -23.73 -0.35 -19.34
CA GLU A 363 -23.76 -0.56 -20.79
C GLU A 363 -25.04 -0.03 -21.47
N GLU A 364 -26.00 0.48 -20.70
CA GLU A 364 -27.15 1.22 -21.20
C GLU A 364 -26.69 2.56 -21.84
N ASP A 365 -27.37 3.04 -22.87
CA ASP A 365 -26.87 4.14 -23.71
C ASP A 365 -26.51 5.42 -22.95
N LEU A 366 -27.39 5.92 -22.09
CA LEU A 366 -27.13 7.15 -21.31
C LEU A 366 -26.12 6.89 -20.20
N ASN A 367 -26.21 5.73 -19.54
CA ASN A 367 -25.27 5.37 -18.48
C ASN A 367 -23.85 5.13 -19.02
N TYR A 368 -23.71 4.60 -20.23
CA TYR A 368 -22.44 4.43 -20.90
C TYR A 368 -21.84 5.80 -21.28
N LEU A 369 -22.68 6.74 -21.75
CA LEU A 369 -22.24 8.11 -21.98
C LEU A 369 -21.75 8.77 -20.69
N LEU A 370 -22.49 8.58 -19.58
CA LEU A 370 -22.13 9.05 -18.24
C LEU A 370 -20.78 8.47 -17.80
N ASP A 371 -20.59 7.15 -17.95
CA ASP A 371 -19.37 6.44 -17.58
C ASP A 371 -18.14 6.99 -18.34
N GLU A 372 -18.24 7.12 -19.66
CA GLU A 372 -17.19 7.70 -20.51
C GLU A 372 -16.89 9.16 -20.15
N TYR A 373 -17.92 9.99 -19.99
CA TYR A 373 -17.72 11.40 -19.61
C TYR A 373 -17.05 11.51 -18.23
N CYS A 374 -17.48 10.69 -17.28
CA CYS A 374 -16.90 10.62 -15.95
C CYS A 374 -15.41 10.28 -16.02
N ALA A 375 -15.04 9.22 -16.73
CA ALA A 375 -13.65 8.80 -16.88
C ALA A 375 -12.76 9.85 -17.55
N HIS A 376 -13.23 10.49 -18.63
CA HIS A 376 -12.50 11.59 -19.28
C HIS A 376 -12.33 12.81 -18.40
N THR A 377 -13.36 13.13 -17.62
CA THR A 377 -13.34 14.27 -16.70
C THR A 377 -12.33 14.04 -15.56
N VAL A 378 -12.21 12.80 -15.07
CA VAL A 378 -11.18 12.42 -14.09
C VAL A 378 -9.80 12.42 -14.73
N GLU A 379 -9.62 11.81 -15.90
CA GLU A 379 -8.36 11.80 -16.65
C GLU A 379 -7.83 13.22 -16.88
N GLY A 380 -8.70 14.12 -17.34
CA GLY A 380 -8.36 15.51 -17.65
C GLY A 380 -7.82 16.31 -16.46
N ARG A 381 -8.12 15.90 -15.23
CA ARG A 381 -7.58 16.48 -13.98
C ARG A 381 -6.07 16.28 -13.86
N PHE A 382 -5.58 15.13 -14.33
CA PHE A 382 -4.18 14.70 -14.20
C PHE A 382 -3.38 14.91 -15.49
N ALA A 383 -4.05 15.02 -16.63
CA ALA A 383 -3.42 15.39 -17.90
C ALA A 383 -2.95 16.86 -17.92
N LEU A 384 -1.97 17.16 -18.77
CA LEU A 384 -1.59 18.54 -19.08
C LEU A 384 -2.70 19.22 -19.91
N PHE A 385 -2.98 20.50 -19.65
CA PHE A 385 -3.97 21.25 -20.43
C PHE A 385 -3.71 21.17 -21.94
N GLY A 386 -4.76 20.83 -22.68
CA GLY A 386 -4.74 20.61 -24.11
C GLY A 386 -4.35 19.19 -24.54
N PHE A 387 -4.21 18.25 -23.60
CA PHE A 387 -4.02 16.83 -23.89
C PHE A 387 -5.19 15.96 -23.43
N GLN A 388 -6.32 16.56 -23.05
CA GLN A 388 -7.57 15.87 -22.77
C GLN A 388 -8.11 15.17 -24.03
N ASP A 389 -8.50 13.89 -23.94
CA ASP A 389 -8.95 13.10 -25.09
C ASP A 389 -10.39 12.57 -24.91
N TYR A 390 -11.40 13.41 -25.14
CA TYR A 390 -12.82 13.00 -25.05
C TYR A 390 -13.31 12.16 -26.26
N SER A 391 -12.44 11.41 -26.95
CA SER A 391 -12.80 10.76 -28.22
C SER A 391 -13.86 9.66 -28.09
N SER A 392 -13.77 8.77 -27.10
CA SER A 392 -14.79 7.73 -26.87
C SER A 392 -16.13 8.31 -26.39
N PHE A 393 -16.08 9.34 -25.54
CA PHE A 393 -17.26 10.11 -25.16
C PHE A 393 -17.97 10.73 -26.38
N ASN A 394 -17.23 11.45 -27.24
CA ASN A 394 -17.79 12.09 -28.43
C ASN A 394 -18.37 11.05 -29.41
N TYR A 395 -17.69 9.91 -29.57
CA TYR A 395 -18.21 8.81 -30.38
C TYR A 395 -19.56 8.32 -29.86
N LYS A 396 -19.71 8.12 -28.54
CA LYS A 396 -20.98 7.71 -27.94
C LYS A 396 -22.03 8.80 -28.06
N LEU A 397 -21.68 10.05 -27.81
CA LEU A 397 -22.59 11.19 -27.92
C LEU A 397 -23.17 11.28 -29.33
N ASP A 398 -22.33 11.13 -30.36
CA ASP A 398 -22.76 11.13 -31.77
C ASP A 398 -23.71 9.97 -32.09
N GLU A 399 -23.49 8.79 -31.49
CA GLU A 399 -24.36 7.62 -31.62
C GLU A 399 -25.75 7.89 -31.04
N ILE A 400 -25.83 8.42 -29.81
CA ILE A 400 -27.08 8.48 -29.05
C ILE A 400 -27.83 9.81 -29.16
N SER A 401 -27.19 10.89 -29.64
CA SER A 401 -27.78 12.24 -29.75
C SER A 401 -29.06 12.34 -30.59
N LYS A 402 -29.36 11.32 -31.41
CA LYS A 402 -30.60 11.24 -32.21
C LYS A 402 -31.75 10.56 -31.46
N HIS A 403 -31.44 9.85 -30.38
CA HIS A 403 -32.36 8.99 -29.64
C HIS A 403 -32.78 9.59 -28.30
N TYR A 404 -31.94 10.46 -27.72
CA TYR A 404 -32.18 11.11 -26.44
C TYR A 404 -32.35 12.61 -26.60
N SER A 405 -33.13 13.21 -25.69
CA SER A 405 -33.29 14.66 -25.68
C SER A 405 -32.01 15.33 -25.17
N LYS A 406 -31.85 16.62 -25.47
CA LYS A 406 -30.73 17.39 -24.93
C LYS A 406 -30.77 17.43 -23.40
N ASP A 407 -31.95 17.55 -22.81
CA ASP A 407 -32.10 17.62 -21.36
C ASP A 407 -31.68 16.31 -20.68
N ASP A 408 -32.00 15.15 -21.28
CA ASP A 408 -31.56 13.84 -20.77
C ASP A 408 -30.03 13.70 -20.81
N ILE A 409 -29.42 14.14 -21.92
CA ILE A 409 -27.95 14.13 -22.09
C ILE A 409 -27.31 15.08 -21.06
N ASP A 410 -27.78 16.33 -20.98
CA ASP A 410 -27.25 17.33 -20.04
C ASP A 410 -27.36 16.84 -18.59
N TYR A 411 -28.46 16.15 -18.23
CA TYR A 411 -28.61 15.52 -16.92
C TYR A 411 -27.61 14.39 -16.68
N ALA A 412 -27.40 13.51 -17.66
CA ALA A 412 -26.39 12.44 -17.59
C ALA A 412 -24.98 13.02 -17.40
N LEU A 413 -24.62 14.10 -18.09
CA LEU A 413 -23.33 14.78 -17.93
C LEU A 413 -23.20 15.41 -16.54
N LEU A 414 -24.26 16.00 -16.00
CA LEU A 414 -24.25 16.60 -14.67
C LEU A 414 -24.06 15.53 -13.57
N ALA A 415 -24.73 14.38 -13.71
CA ALA A 415 -24.52 13.23 -12.83
C ALA A 415 -23.09 12.66 -12.98
N ALA A 416 -22.61 12.49 -14.21
CA ALA A 416 -21.24 12.05 -14.51
C ALA A 416 -20.19 12.95 -13.85
N ASN A 417 -20.35 14.25 -13.97
CA ASN A 417 -19.40 15.22 -13.40
C ASN A 417 -19.40 15.16 -11.87
N SER A 418 -20.56 14.91 -11.25
CA SER A 418 -20.68 14.74 -9.80
C SER A 418 -19.84 13.54 -9.33
N PHE A 419 -20.00 12.37 -9.95
CA PHE A 419 -19.13 11.21 -9.69
C PHE A 419 -17.66 11.50 -9.99
N ALA A 420 -17.36 12.22 -11.07
CA ALA A 420 -15.98 12.54 -11.44
C ALA A 420 -15.28 13.39 -10.38
N TYR A 421 -15.99 14.29 -9.69
CA TYR A 421 -15.43 15.04 -8.56
C TYR A 421 -15.06 14.11 -7.40
N ASP A 422 -15.95 13.21 -7.02
CA ASP A 422 -15.72 12.28 -5.92
C ASP A 422 -14.59 11.28 -6.23
N ILE A 423 -14.51 10.80 -7.48
CA ILE A 423 -13.41 9.95 -7.95
C ILE A 423 -12.08 10.71 -7.95
N LYS A 424 -12.07 11.99 -8.36
CA LYS A 424 -10.86 12.82 -8.27
C LYS A 424 -10.38 12.93 -6.83
N GLU A 425 -11.27 13.14 -5.87
CA GLU A 425 -10.91 13.22 -4.45
C GLU A 425 -10.33 11.89 -3.92
N ILE A 426 -10.89 10.74 -4.33
CA ILE A 426 -10.32 9.42 -4.03
C ILE A 426 -8.89 9.32 -4.60
N LEU A 427 -8.72 9.62 -5.89
CA LEU A 427 -7.43 9.49 -6.57
C LEU A 427 -6.39 10.49 -6.07
N GLU A 428 -6.77 11.70 -5.68
CA GLU A 428 -5.88 12.70 -5.07
C GLU A 428 -5.33 12.24 -3.70
N GLY A 429 -6.00 11.29 -3.05
CA GLY A 429 -5.47 10.57 -1.88
C GLY A 429 -4.26 9.67 -2.18
N PHE A 430 -3.95 9.41 -3.45
CA PHE A 430 -2.80 8.64 -3.93
C PHE A 430 -1.87 9.51 -4.80
N ILE A 431 -2.46 10.36 -5.64
CA ILE A 431 -1.79 11.26 -6.57
C ILE A 431 -1.86 12.68 -6.01
N ASN A 432 -0.95 12.98 -5.09
CA ASN A 432 -0.85 14.30 -4.50
C ASN A 432 -0.45 15.38 -5.52
N GLU A 433 -0.47 16.64 -5.09
CA GLU A 433 -0.11 17.80 -5.91
C GLU A 433 1.25 17.65 -6.62
N SER A 434 2.28 17.19 -5.90
CA SER A 434 3.63 17.03 -6.47
C SER A 434 3.65 16.00 -7.59
N LEU A 435 3.07 14.82 -7.34
CA LEU A 435 3.02 13.75 -8.33
C LEU A 435 2.16 14.15 -9.53
N ARG A 436 1.07 14.89 -9.33
CA ARG A 436 0.27 15.41 -10.43
C ARG A 436 1.07 16.34 -11.34
N GLU A 437 1.88 17.23 -10.78
CA GLU A 437 2.75 18.10 -11.58
C GLU A 437 3.94 17.34 -12.21
N GLU A 438 4.39 16.24 -11.61
CA GLU A 438 5.29 15.27 -12.26
C GLU A 438 4.62 14.60 -13.48
N ILE A 439 3.39 14.09 -13.34
CA ILE A 439 2.61 13.52 -14.44
C ILE A 439 2.47 14.52 -15.59
N LYS A 440 2.07 15.76 -15.31
CA LYS A 440 1.92 16.80 -16.34
C LYS A 440 3.22 17.09 -17.08
N ARG A 441 4.38 16.96 -16.41
CA ARG A 441 5.69 17.13 -17.05
C ARG A 441 6.01 16.03 -18.06
N GLU A 442 5.49 14.82 -17.90
CA GLU A 442 5.66 13.73 -18.88
C GLU A 442 5.11 14.11 -20.27
N PHE A 443 4.07 14.94 -20.34
CA PHE A 443 3.47 15.40 -21.60
C PHE A 443 4.39 16.34 -22.40
N LEU A 444 5.34 17.01 -21.74
CA LEU A 444 6.27 17.93 -22.40
C LEU A 444 7.25 17.18 -23.32
N TYR A 445 7.35 15.86 -23.19
CA TYR A 445 8.16 15.00 -24.05
C TYR A 445 7.41 14.48 -25.28
N LEU A 446 6.09 14.73 -25.39
CA LEU A 446 5.32 14.35 -26.56
C LEU A 446 5.63 15.27 -27.75
N PRO A 447 5.68 14.72 -28.98
CA PRO A 447 5.88 15.53 -30.19
C PRO A 447 4.61 16.29 -30.59
N ASP A 448 3.44 15.85 -30.12
CA ASP A 448 2.15 16.40 -30.46
C ASP A 448 1.92 17.76 -29.80
N ARG A 449 1.14 18.62 -30.47
CA ARG A 449 0.77 19.93 -29.93
C ARG A 449 -0.52 19.81 -29.12
N PRO A 450 -0.67 20.58 -28.03
CA PRO A 450 -1.92 20.61 -27.28
C PRO A 450 -3.08 21.09 -28.16
N ASP A 451 -4.23 20.39 -28.08
CA ASP A 451 -5.53 20.81 -28.60
C ASP A 451 -6.44 21.19 -27.43
N TYR A 452 -6.89 22.45 -27.40
CA TYR A 452 -7.71 22.98 -26.31
C TYR A 452 -9.21 22.86 -26.55
N LYS A 453 -9.66 22.44 -27.76
CA LYS A 453 -11.09 22.25 -28.04
C LYS A 453 -11.79 21.30 -27.08
N PRO A 454 -11.19 20.19 -26.62
CA PRO A 454 -11.86 19.28 -25.70
C PRO A 454 -12.21 19.94 -24.35
N LEU A 455 -11.55 21.04 -23.97
CA LEU A 455 -11.88 21.79 -22.76
C LEU A 455 -13.26 22.46 -22.83
N ASP A 456 -13.80 22.69 -24.04
CA ASP A 456 -15.16 23.23 -24.22
C ASP A 456 -16.25 22.25 -23.74
N LEU A 457 -15.87 20.98 -23.47
CA LEU A 457 -16.76 19.94 -22.95
C LEU A 457 -16.77 19.88 -21.42
N GLU A 458 -15.84 20.54 -20.73
CA GLU A 458 -15.76 20.53 -19.26
C GLU A 458 -16.86 21.40 -18.65
N ILE A 459 -17.57 20.86 -17.67
CA ILE A 459 -18.62 21.59 -16.94
C ILE A 459 -18.23 21.78 -15.47
N GLU A 460 -18.51 22.96 -14.92
CA GLU A 460 -18.25 23.27 -13.51
C GLU A 460 -19.39 22.81 -12.59
N SER A 461 -20.60 22.68 -13.12
CA SER A 461 -21.80 22.35 -12.33
C SER A 461 -21.80 20.89 -11.89
N ARG A 462 -22.34 20.63 -10.71
CA ARG A 462 -22.55 19.30 -10.13
C ARG A 462 -23.86 19.23 -9.34
N LEU A 463 -24.37 18.03 -9.13
CA LEU A 463 -25.44 17.75 -8.18
C LEU A 463 -24.84 17.66 -6.77
N GLU A 464 -25.63 18.04 -5.76
CA GLU A 464 -25.20 17.98 -4.35
C GLU A 464 -26.33 17.42 -3.48
N GLY A 465 -25.96 16.75 -2.38
CA GLY A 465 -26.91 16.26 -1.39
C GLY A 465 -27.99 15.33 -1.98
N ASP A 466 -29.25 15.61 -1.67
CA ASP A 466 -30.38 14.76 -2.05
C ASP A 466 -30.60 14.70 -3.57
N ASP A 467 -30.30 15.79 -4.31
CA ASP A 467 -30.44 15.82 -5.77
C ASP A 467 -29.47 14.82 -6.44
N PHE A 468 -28.28 14.65 -5.87
CA PHE A 468 -27.31 13.66 -6.36
C PHE A 468 -27.77 12.23 -6.05
N ILE A 469 -28.31 11.99 -4.85
CA ILE A 469 -28.87 10.69 -4.48
C ILE A 469 -30.06 10.31 -5.39
N GLU A 470 -30.90 11.28 -5.77
CA GLU A 470 -31.97 11.06 -6.73
C GLU A 470 -31.42 10.64 -8.11
N ALA A 471 -30.34 11.27 -8.59
CA ALA A 471 -29.66 10.85 -9.81
C ALA A 471 -29.13 9.42 -9.73
N VAL A 472 -28.50 9.04 -8.61
CA VAL A 472 -28.05 7.67 -8.35
C VAL A 472 -29.23 6.68 -8.44
N ALA A 473 -30.37 7.02 -7.82
CA ALA A 473 -31.57 6.18 -7.85
C ALA A 473 -32.09 5.96 -9.27
N LEU A 474 -32.11 7.01 -10.09
CA LEU A 474 -32.52 6.94 -11.49
C LEU A 474 -31.59 6.04 -12.32
N ILE A 475 -30.27 6.18 -12.10
CA ILE A 475 -29.26 5.31 -12.73
C ILE A 475 -29.55 3.86 -12.34
N LEU A 476 -29.56 3.52 -11.05
CA LEU A 476 -29.78 2.13 -10.60
C LEU A 476 -31.10 1.54 -11.12
N THR A 477 -32.16 2.34 -11.19
CA THR A 477 -33.48 1.93 -11.69
C THR A 477 -33.45 1.60 -13.19
N SER A 478 -32.69 2.35 -14.01
CA SER A 478 -32.62 2.08 -15.46
C SER A 478 -32.01 0.71 -15.76
N GLY A 479 -31.08 0.25 -14.92
CA GLY A 479 -30.46 -1.08 -15.02
C GLY A 479 -31.43 -2.25 -14.83
N ILE A 480 -32.56 -2.06 -14.12
CA ILE A 480 -33.56 -3.11 -13.89
C ILE A 480 -34.18 -3.56 -15.22
N GLY A 481 -34.67 -2.61 -16.01
CA GLY A 481 -35.33 -2.89 -17.28
C GLY A 481 -34.37 -3.57 -18.27
N GLU A 482 -33.16 -3.04 -18.39
CA GLU A 482 -32.14 -3.58 -19.31
C GLU A 482 -31.73 -5.01 -18.92
N THR A 483 -31.58 -5.28 -17.62
CA THR A 483 -31.21 -6.61 -17.15
C THR A 483 -32.35 -7.63 -17.34
N LEU A 484 -33.60 -7.26 -17.03
CA LEU A 484 -34.76 -8.13 -17.21
C LEU A 484 -35.02 -8.46 -18.69
N ASN A 485 -34.72 -7.54 -19.60
CA ASN A 485 -34.84 -7.77 -21.04
C ASN A 485 -33.71 -8.62 -21.61
N ASN A 486 -32.58 -8.77 -20.90
CA ASN A 486 -31.39 -9.46 -21.37
C ASN A 486 -30.83 -10.49 -20.33
N PRO A 487 -31.61 -11.50 -19.90
CA PRO A 487 -31.17 -12.43 -18.85
C PRO A 487 -29.92 -13.25 -19.22
N GLU A 488 -29.77 -13.63 -20.51
CA GLU A 488 -28.59 -14.34 -21.00
C GLU A 488 -27.30 -13.50 -20.87
N LYS A 489 -27.43 -12.17 -20.98
CA LYS A 489 -26.31 -11.23 -20.82
C LYS A 489 -25.85 -11.23 -19.36
N LEU A 490 -26.79 -11.26 -18.42
CA LEU A 490 -26.52 -11.30 -16.98
C LEU A 490 -25.80 -12.59 -16.61
N GLU A 491 -26.31 -13.75 -17.04
CA GLU A 491 -25.67 -15.05 -16.79
C GLU A 491 -24.23 -15.08 -17.31
N ARG A 492 -24.00 -14.55 -18.52
CA ARG A 492 -22.66 -14.47 -19.11
C ARG A 492 -21.71 -13.57 -18.31
N TYR A 493 -22.21 -12.47 -17.73
CA TYR A 493 -21.38 -11.57 -16.92
C TYR A 493 -21.10 -12.15 -15.55
N MET A 494 -22.10 -12.78 -14.90
CA MET A 494 -21.90 -13.53 -13.67
C MET A 494 -20.78 -14.55 -13.81
N ALA A 495 -20.79 -15.35 -14.87
CA ALA A 495 -19.76 -16.37 -15.14
C ALA A 495 -18.35 -15.80 -15.39
N ARG A 496 -18.21 -14.50 -15.65
CA ARG A 496 -16.89 -13.83 -15.79
C ARG A 496 -16.38 -13.23 -14.49
N PHE A 497 -17.25 -13.06 -13.50
CA PHE A 497 -16.90 -12.57 -12.16
C PHE A 497 -16.69 -13.70 -11.14
N GLU A 498 -17.02 -14.94 -11.50
CA GLU A 498 -16.62 -16.19 -10.80
C GLU A 498 -15.15 -16.55 -11.05
#